data_AF-A0A916NYR9-F1
#
_entry.id   AF-A0A916NYR9-F1
#
_cell.length_a   1.000
_cell.length_b   1.000
_cell.length_c   1.000
_cell.angle_alpha   90.00
_cell.angle_beta   90.00
_cell.angle_gamma   90.00
#
_symmetry.space_group_name_H-M   'P 1'
#
loop_
_entity.id
_entity.type
_entity.pdbx_description
1 polymer ?
#
loop_
_entity_poly.entity_id
_entity_poly.type
_entity_poly.pdbx_seq_one_letter_code
_entity_poly.pdbx_strand_id
1 'polypeptide(L)'
;MDLKVRNFYYLIAGILAILFAVTHAWNGQAAVLPTLGANAIAMDIRTVFMYVWHIITAENLVFGILFIFMSFQSERSKSRPVAWTIVSLLIVRLLVIVGITAWIDISALSDTLIDSIAIVFYIVLIILGLSKKQTVLGNESVDSRRTRHR
;
A
#
# COMPACT_ATOMS: atom_id res chain seq x y z
N MET A 1 27.08 -12.47 1.78
CA MET A 1 25.81 -12.38 2.54
C MET A 1 24.75 -13.05 1.70
N ASP A 2 24.21 -14.17 2.15
CA ASP A 2 23.22 -14.93 1.38
C ASP A 2 21.87 -14.20 1.47
N LEU A 3 21.48 -13.49 0.40
CA LEU A 3 20.23 -12.70 0.33
C LEU A 3 19.04 -13.64 0.13
N LYS A 4 18.68 -14.36 1.20
CA LYS A 4 17.52 -15.24 1.22
C LYS A 4 16.25 -14.43 1.46
N VAL A 5 15.31 -14.46 0.51
CA VAL A 5 13.97 -13.88 0.69
C VAL A 5 13.24 -14.66 1.79
N ARG A 6 12.85 -13.96 2.87
CA ARG A 6 12.18 -14.56 4.04
C ARG A 6 10.68 -14.31 4.04
N ASN A 7 10.24 -13.24 3.38
CA ASN A 7 8.82 -12.92 3.24
C ASN A 7 8.48 -12.52 1.79
N PHE A 8 8.05 -13.51 1.00
CA PHE A 8 7.63 -13.31 -0.39
C PHE A 8 6.46 -12.32 -0.53
N TYR A 9 5.53 -12.25 0.45
CA TYR A 9 4.44 -11.28 0.39
C TYR A 9 4.97 -9.85 0.50
N TYR A 10 5.94 -9.59 1.36
CA TYR A 10 6.56 -8.26 1.44
C TYR A 10 7.39 -7.95 0.20
N LEU A 11 8.05 -8.93 -0.42
CA LEU A 11 8.74 -8.69 -1.68
C LEU A 11 7.78 -8.29 -2.80
N ILE A 12 6.67 -9.03 -2.94
CA ILE A 12 5.63 -8.74 -3.93
C ILE A 12 4.97 -7.39 -3.63
N ALA A 13 4.65 -7.11 -2.35
CA ALA A 13 4.13 -5.81 -1.93
C ALA A 13 5.09 -4.69 -2.34
N GLY A 14 6.38 -4.88 -2.07
CA GLY A 14 7.42 -3.93 -2.42
C GLY A 14 7.46 -3.59 -3.91
N ILE A 15 7.47 -4.61 -4.76
CA ILE A 15 7.48 -4.45 -6.21
C ILE A 15 6.19 -3.77 -6.69
N LEU A 16 5.02 -4.20 -6.21
CA LEU A 16 3.74 -3.62 -6.58
C LEU A 16 3.65 -2.15 -6.18
N ALA A 17 4.14 -1.76 -5.01
CA ALA A 17 4.15 -0.36 -4.59
C ALA A 17 5.05 0.53 -5.45
N ILE A 18 6.20 0.02 -5.91
CA ILE A 18 7.03 0.73 -6.88
C ILE A 18 6.28 0.89 -8.21
N LEU A 19 5.64 -0.19 -8.69
CA LEU A 19 4.84 -0.12 -9.91
C LEU A 19 3.69 0.89 -9.76
N PHE A 20 2.96 0.89 -8.65
CA PHE A 20 1.92 1.87 -8.37
C PHE A 20 2.44 3.30 -8.28
N ALA A 21 3.63 3.52 -7.73
CA ALA A 21 4.26 4.84 -7.75
C ALA A 21 4.54 5.30 -9.19
N VAL A 22 5.08 4.42 -10.03
CA VAL A 22 5.38 4.74 -11.44
C VAL A 22 4.09 4.99 -12.22
N THR A 23 3.07 4.14 -12.09
CA THR A 23 1.79 4.32 -12.81
C THR A 23 1.05 5.56 -12.33
N HIS A 24 1.11 5.88 -11.04
CA HIS A 24 0.56 7.13 -10.50
C HIS A 24 1.34 8.34 -11.03
N ALA A 25 2.69 8.33 -11.04
CA ALA A 25 3.47 9.40 -11.64
C ALA A 25 3.12 9.61 -13.12
N TRP A 26 3.01 8.51 -13.87
CA TRP A 26 2.66 8.52 -15.28
C TRP A 26 1.27 9.08 -15.54
N ASN A 27 0.25 8.64 -14.79
CA ASN A 27 -1.12 9.14 -14.91
C ASN A 27 -1.19 10.65 -14.66
N GLY A 28 -0.41 11.15 -13.70
CA GLY A 28 -0.32 12.58 -13.40
C GLY A 28 0.21 13.39 -14.57
N GLN A 29 1.30 12.92 -15.19
CA GLN A 29 1.91 13.57 -16.34
C GLN A 29 1.03 13.48 -17.60
N ALA A 30 0.37 12.34 -17.81
CA ALA A 30 -0.38 12.08 -19.03
C ALA A 30 -1.79 12.69 -19.05
N ALA A 31 -2.48 12.76 -17.90
CA ALA A 31 -3.89 13.17 -17.84
C ALA A 31 -4.12 14.39 -16.95
N VAL A 32 -3.54 14.42 -15.74
CA VAL A 32 -3.86 15.45 -14.74
C VAL A 32 -3.16 16.78 -15.04
N LEU A 33 -1.85 16.76 -15.28
CA LEU A 33 -1.05 17.97 -15.50
C LEU A 33 -1.39 18.73 -16.79
N PRO A 34 -1.70 18.07 -17.92
CA PRO A 34 -2.20 18.75 -19.11
C PRO A 34 -3.53 19.46 -18.84
N THR A 35 -4.44 18.83 -18.08
CA THR A 35 -5.73 19.42 -17.71
C THR A 35 -5.55 20.65 -16.82
N LEU A 36 -4.60 20.60 -15.87
CA LEU A 36 -4.25 21.76 -15.04
C LEU A 36 -3.58 22.90 -15.83
N GLY A 37 -2.85 22.57 -16.91
CA GLY A 37 -2.18 23.55 -17.77
C GLY A 37 -3.09 24.17 -18.84
N ALA A 38 -4.13 23.45 -19.27
CA ALA A 38 -5.08 23.92 -20.27
C ALA A 38 -6.19 24.82 -19.69
N ASN A 39 -6.51 24.66 -18.40
CA ASN A 39 -7.49 25.47 -17.71
C ASN A 39 -6.85 26.73 -17.10
N ALA A 40 -7.61 27.83 -17.00
CA ALA A 40 -7.19 29.08 -16.36
C ALA A 40 -7.19 28.96 -14.81
N ILE A 41 -6.53 27.93 -14.28
CA ILE A 41 -6.39 27.68 -12.85
C ILE A 41 -5.26 28.55 -12.31
N ALA A 42 -5.51 29.19 -11.16
CA ALA A 42 -4.52 30.02 -10.50
C ALA A 42 -3.25 29.22 -10.14
N MET A 43 -2.09 29.87 -10.22
CA MET A 43 -0.78 29.21 -10.09
C MET A 43 -0.55 28.60 -8.70
N ASP A 44 -1.08 29.23 -7.66
CA ASP A 44 -1.09 28.73 -6.29
C ASP A 44 -1.87 27.41 -6.18
N ILE A 45 -3.07 27.34 -6.74
CA ILE A 45 -3.89 26.12 -6.77
C ILE A 45 -3.19 25.01 -7.55
N ARG A 46 -2.61 25.33 -8.71
CA ARG A 46 -1.83 24.36 -9.50
C ARG A 46 -0.64 23.80 -8.73
N THR A 47 0.02 24.65 -7.94
CA THR A 47 1.16 24.24 -7.10
C THR A 47 0.71 23.26 -6.02
N VAL A 48 -0.45 23.49 -5.41
CA VAL A 48 -1.06 22.56 -4.44
C VAL A 48 -1.30 21.19 -5.03
N PHE A 49 -1.98 21.13 -6.18
CA PHE A 49 -2.21 19.85 -6.86
C PHE A 49 -0.91 19.13 -7.22
N MET A 50 0.10 19.88 -7.70
CA MET A 50 1.40 19.33 -8.04
C MET A 50 2.09 18.65 -6.85
N TYR A 51 2.22 19.33 -5.70
CA TYR A 51 2.90 18.70 -4.57
C TYR A 51 2.08 17.57 -3.94
N VAL A 52 0.75 17.68 -3.86
CA VAL A 52 -0.10 16.59 -3.34
C VAL A 52 0.06 15.33 -4.19
N TRP A 53 0.08 15.48 -5.52
CA TRP A 53 0.31 14.38 -6.44
C TRP A 53 1.66 13.70 -6.24
N HIS A 54 2.74 14.49 -6.10
CA HIS A 54 4.08 13.97 -5.93
C HIS A 54 4.32 13.37 -4.53
N ILE A 55 3.68 13.91 -3.48
CA ILE A 55 3.71 13.33 -2.13
C ILE A 55 3.17 11.90 -2.18
N ILE A 56 1.99 11.70 -2.77
CA ILE A 56 1.37 10.38 -2.90
C ILE A 56 2.26 9.39 -3.66
N THR A 57 2.90 9.86 -4.73
CA THR A 57 3.86 9.09 -5.52
C THR A 57 5.07 8.66 -4.68
N ALA A 58 5.66 9.62 -3.95
CA ALA A 58 6.82 9.39 -3.10
C ALA A 58 6.50 8.45 -1.93
N GLU A 59 5.34 8.60 -1.29
CA GLU A 59 4.87 7.71 -0.22
C GLU A 59 4.80 6.26 -0.69
N ASN A 60 4.17 6.01 -1.84
CA ASN A 60 4.10 4.67 -2.43
C ASN A 60 5.49 4.09 -2.71
N LEU A 61 6.42 4.90 -3.23
CA LEU A 61 7.79 4.47 -3.47
C LEU A 61 8.51 4.09 -2.18
N VAL A 62 8.39 4.92 -1.13
CA VAL A 62 8.99 4.67 0.18
C VAL A 62 8.42 3.39 0.81
N PHE A 63 7.11 3.18 0.76
CA PHE A 63 6.50 1.93 1.22
C PHE A 63 7.06 0.71 0.45
N GLY A 64 7.20 0.84 -0.87
CA GLY A 64 7.78 -0.22 -1.70
C GLY A 64 9.18 -0.61 -1.27
N ILE A 65 10.06 0.38 -1.10
CA ILE A 65 11.44 0.20 -0.64
C ILE A 65 11.46 -0.45 0.76
N LEU A 66 10.64 0.03 1.70
CA LEU A 66 10.54 -0.54 3.04
C LEU A 66 10.12 -2.01 3.02
N PHE A 67 9.12 -2.37 2.20
CA PHE A 67 8.69 -3.76 2.07
C PHE A 67 9.73 -4.66 1.43
N ILE A 68 10.49 -4.17 0.44
CA ILE A 68 11.64 -4.90 -0.11
C ILE A 68 12.66 -5.18 1.00
N PHE A 69 13.06 -4.18 1.77
CA PHE A 69 14.00 -4.39 2.89
C PHE A 69 13.45 -5.36 3.93
N MET A 70 12.17 -5.21 4.31
CA MET A 70 11.50 -6.09 5.27
C MET A 70 11.35 -7.53 4.74
N SER A 71 11.38 -7.75 3.43
CA SER A 71 11.31 -9.08 2.84
C SER A 71 12.55 -9.95 3.13
N PHE A 72 13.69 -9.32 3.39
CA PHE A 72 14.97 -9.97 3.73
C PHE A 72 15.23 -10.05 5.24
N GLN A 73 14.46 -9.31 6.05
CA GLN A 73 14.66 -9.28 7.50
C GLN A 73 14.23 -10.58 8.18
N SER A 74 15.06 -11.03 9.12
CA SER A 74 14.87 -12.26 9.91
C SER A 74 13.76 -12.13 10.96
N GLU A 75 13.68 -10.97 11.58
CA GLU A 75 12.85 -10.74 12.77
C GLU A 75 11.54 -10.06 12.39
N ARG A 76 10.47 -10.85 12.31
CA ARG A 76 9.12 -10.33 12.02
C ARG A 76 8.57 -9.41 13.11
N SER A 77 9.05 -9.51 14.35
CA SER A 77 8.65 -8.63 15.46
C SER A 77 8.99 -7.17 15.17
N LYS A 78 10.14 -6.92 14.54
CA LYS A 78 10.61 -5.58 14.15
C LYS A 78 9.85 -5.02 12.94
N SER A 79 9.40 -5.90 12.03
CA SER A 79 8.71 -5.50 10.79
C SER A 79 7.20 -5.28 10.97
N ARG A 80 6.57 -5.93 11.96
CA ARG A 80 5.12 -5.83 12.24
C ARG A 80 4.59 -4.41 12.47
N PRO A 81 5.16 -3.60 13.39
CA PRO A 81 4.64 -2.25 13.63
C PRO A 81 4.72 -1.38 12.39
N VAL A 82 5.82 -1.46 11.63
CA VAL A 82 6.01 -0.72 10.36
C VAL A 82 4.93 -1.09 9.34
N ALA A 83 4.68 -2.39 9.15
CA ALA A 83 3.63 -2.84 8.23
C ALA A 83 2.23 -2.36 8.66
N TRP A 84 1.92 -2.37 9.96
CA TRP A 84 0.64 -1.84 10.46
C TRP A 84 0.51 -0.35 10.25
N THR A 85 1.57 0.44 10.48
CA THR A 85 1.58 1.87 10.16
C THR A 85 1.29 2.13 8.68
N ILE A 86 1.93 1.37 7.78
CA ILE A 86 1.69 1.50 6.34
C ILE A 86 0.24 1.14 5.99
N VAL A 87 -0.31 0.06 6.55
CA VAL A 87 -1.73 -0.31 6.34
C VAL A 87 -2.67 0.78 6.82
N SER A 88 -2.44 1.36 8.01
CA SER A 88 -3.24 2.46 8.53
C SER A 88 -3.19 3.68 7.62
N LEU A 89 -2.00 4.05 7.13
CA LEU A 89 -1.85 5.17 6.18
C LEU A 89 -2.60 4.92 4.87
N LEU A 90 -2.54 3.70 4.32
CA LEU A 90 -3.27 3.32 3.11
C LEU A 90 -4.79 3.39 3.29
N ILE A 91 -5.30 2.96 4.44
CA ILE A 91 -6.74 3.04 4.77
C ILE A 91 -7.17 4.50 4.89
N VAL A 92 -6.42 5.32 5.64
CA VAL A 92 -6.74 6.75 5.79
C VAL A 92 -6.71 7.43 4.42
N ARG A 93 -5.70 7.13 3.59
CA ARG A 93 -5.61 7.65 2.22
C ARG A 93 -6.84 7.26 1.40
N LEU A 94 -7.25 6.00 1.42
CA LEU A 94 -8.44 5.55 0.71
C LEU A 94 -9.71 6.29 1.18
N LEU A 95 -9.87 6.44 2.50
CA LEU A 95 -11.00 7.16 3.09
C LEU A 95 -11.03 8.64 2.68
N VAL A 96 -9.86 9.30 2.63
CA VAL A 96 -9.78 10.70 2.20
C VAL A 96 -10.13 10.83 0.72
N ILE A 97 -9.60 9.97 -0.16
CA ILE A 97 -9.91 10.00 -1.60
C ILE A 97 -11.40 9.79 -1.82
N VAL A 98 -11.94 8.66 -1.35
CA VAL A 98 -13.36 8.32 -1.55
C VAL A 98 -14.28 9.33 -0.85
N GLY A 99 -13.95 9.73 0.38
CA GLY A 99 -14.77 10.63 1.17
C GLY A 99 -14.85 12.04 0.59
N ILE A 100 -13.73 12.62 0.16
CA ILE A 100 -13.71 13.94 -0.46
C ILE A 100 -14.37 13.89 -1.85
N THR A 101 -14.07 12.87 -2.67
CA THR A 101 -14.70 12.73 -3.99
C THR A 101 -16.21 12.56 -3.85
N ALA A 102 -16.70 11.68 -2.96
CA ALA A 102 -18.12 11.49 -2.75
C ALA A 102 -18.83 12.76 -2.23
N TRP A 103 -18.13 13.58 -1.44
CA TRP A 103 -18.67 14.83 -0.92
C TRP A 103 -18.78 15.92 -1.99
N ILE A 104 -17.82 16.00 -2.90
CA ILE A 104 -17.75 17.06 -3.93
C ILE A 104 -18.52 16.64 -5.19
N ASP A 105 -18.26 15.43 -5.70
CA ASP A 105 -18.82 14.94 -6.96
C ASP A 105 -18.90 13.40 -6.95
N ILE A 106 -20.11 12.89 -6.66
CA ILE A 106 -20.42 11.46 -6.65
C ILE A 106 -20.17 10.82 -8.03
N SER A 107 -20.34 11.56 -9.13
CA SER A 107 -20.13 11.00 -10.47
C SER A 107 -18.65 10.71 -10.75
N ALA A 108 -17.74 11.47 -10.12
CA ALA A 108 -16.30 11.27 -10.21
C ALA A 108 -15.78 10.09 -9.37
N LEU A 109 -16.64 9.39 -8.61
CA LEU A 109 -16.24 8.17 -7.90
C LEU A 109 -15.74 7.09 -8.85
N SER A 110 -16.31 7.00 -10.07
CA SER A 110 -15.87 6.03 -11.09
C SER A 110 -14.39 6.15 -11.39
N ASP A 111 -13.88 7.39 -11.39
CA ASP A 111 -12.50 7.70 -11.74
C ASP A 111 -11.54 7.27 -10.63
N THR A 112 -12.04 7.16 -9.39
CA THR A 112 -11.27 6.69 -8.22
C THR A 112 -11.35 5.18 -7.99
N LEU A 113 -12.19 4.45 -8.74
CA LEU A 113 -12.43 3.02 -8.49
C LEU A 113 -11.19 2.17 -8.71
N ILE A 114 -10.44 2.42 -9.78
CA ILE A 114 -9.25 1.63 -10.12
C ILE A 114 -8.19 1.79 -9.02
N ASP A 115 -7.95 3.03 -8.58
CA ASP A 115 -7.02 3.33 -7.49
C ASP A 115 -7.49 2.72 -6.16
N SER A 116 -8.80 2.76 -5.89
CA SER A 116 -9.39 2.18 -4.69
C SER A 116 -9.22 0.66 -4.64
N ILE A 117 -9.49 -0.03 -5.75
CA ILE A 117 -9.31 -1.49 -5.88
C ILE A 117 -7.84 -1.85 -5.69
N ALA A 118 -6.92 -1.08 -6.29
CA ALA A 118 -5.48 -1.29 -6.14
C ALA A 118 -5.03 -1.18 -4.67
N ILE A 119 -5.52 -0.16 -3.95
CA ILE A 119 -5.21 0.03 -2.52
C ILE A 119 -5.75 -1.13 -1.68
N VAL A 120 -7.00 -1.56 -1.91
CA VAL A 120 -7.59 -2.68 -1.17
C VAL A 120 -6.82 -3.98 -1.41
N PHE A 121 -6.51 -4.29 -2.66
CA PHE A 121 -5.70 -5.45 -3.02
C PHE A 121 -4.32 -5.40 -2.34
N TYR A 122 -3.71 -4.21 -2.31
CA TYR A 122 -2.42 -4.00 -1.68
C TYR A 122 -2.45 -4.24 -0.17
N ILE A 123 -3.47 -3.73 0.52
CA ILE A 123 -3.69 -3.95 1.97
C ILE A 123 -3.82 -5.45 2.27
N VAL A 124 -4.63 -6.18 1.49
CA VAL A 124 -4.81 -7.63 1.67
C VAL A 124 -3.47 -8.36 1.57
N LEU A 125 -2.63 -7.99 0.60
CA LEU A 125 -1.33 -8.61 0.39
C LEU A 125 -0.37 -8.36 1.56
N ILE A 126 -0.37 -7.15 2.13
CA ILE A 126 0.42 -6.82 3.33
C ILE A 126 -0.06 -7.62 4.54
N ILE A 127 -1.37 -7.74 4.74
CA ILE A 127 -1.97 -8.51 5.83
C ILE A 127 -1.60 -10.00 5.71
N LEU A 128 -1.61 -10.58 4.50
CA LEU A 128 -1.14 -11.95 4.28
C LEU A 128 0.33 -12.13 4.69
N GLY A 129 1.17 -11.12 4.42
CA GLY A 129 2.56 -11.09 4.88
C GLY A 129 2.72 -11.04 6.41
N LEU A 130 1.72 -10.51 7.13
CA LEU A 130 1.67 -10.46 8.60
C LEU A 130 1.17 -11.78 9.23
N SER A 131 0.21 -12.46 8.58
CA SER A 131 -0.58 -13.57 9.13
C SER A 131 0.10 -14.95 9.10
N LYS A 132 1.23 -15.13 8.41
CA LYS A 132 1.92 -16.44 8.26
C LYS A 132 2.55 -17.03 9.55
N LYS A 133 2.04 -16.69 10.75
CA LYS A 133 2.42 -17.28 12.05
C LYS A 133 1.26 -17.33 13.07
N GLN A 134 0.07 -17.74 12.65
CA GLN A 134 -0.93 -18.27 13.61
C GLN A 134 -1.35 -19.71 13.30
N THR A 135 -1.30 -20.14 12.04
CA THR A 135 -1.76 -21.49 11.67
C THR A 135 -0.83 -22.61 12.15
N VAL A 136 0.48 -22.38 12.29
CA VAL A 136 1.42 -23.45 12.70
C VAL A 136 1.40 -23.71 14.21
N LEU A 137 1.35 -22.66 15.05
CA LEU A 137 1.30 -22.81 16.51
C LEU A 137 -0.06 -23.32 17.01
N GLY A 138 -1.15 -23.08 16.27
CA GLY A 138 -2.46 -23.65 16.56
C GLY A 138 -2.48 -25.17 16.35
N ASN A 139 -1.85 -25.66 15.28
CA ASN A 139 -1.87 -27.08 14.95
C ASN A 139 -0.93 -27.93 15.83
N GLU A 140 0.23 -27.40 16.22
CA GLU A 140 1.16 -28.08 17.14
C GLU A 140 0.61 -28.16 18.57
N SER A 141 -0.16 -27.14 19.00
CA SER A 141 -0.79 -27.14 20.33
C SER A 141 -1.97 -28.11 20.47
N VAL A 142 -2.62 -28.45 19.35
CA VAL A 142 -3.70 -29.44 19.27
C VAL A 142 -3.13 -30.85 19.20
N ASP A 143 -2.04 -31.06 18.44
CA ASP A 143 -1.41 -32.37 18.30
C ASP A 143 -0.69 -32.82 19.58
N SER A 144 0.01 -31.90 20.27
CA SER A 144 0.67 -32.22 21.56
C SER A 144 -0.30 -32.52 22.70
N ARG A 145 -1.57 -32.07 22.65
CA ARG A 145 -2.59 -32.48 23.62
C ARG A 145 -3.17 -33.85 23.32
N ARG A 146 -3.15 -34.28 22.05
CA ARG A 146 -3.71 -35.57 21.62
C ARG A 146 -2.78 -36.74 21.92
N THR A 147 -1.47 -36.50 21.92
CA THR A 147 -0.44 -37.51 22.23
C THR A 147 -0.19 -37.70 23.72
N ARG A 148 -0.57 -36.73 24.58
CA ARG A 148 -0.44 -36.84 26.05
C ARG A 148 -1.56 -37.63 26.73
N HIS A 149 -2.62 -37.97 26.00
CA HIS A 149 -3.79 -38.69 26.51
C HIS A 149 -3.94 -40.10 25.91
N ARG A 150 -2.86 -40.66 25.36
CA ARG A 150 -2.76 -42.08 24.97
C ARG A 150 -1.70 -42.79 25.79
#